data_AF-A0A4R2T0X6-F1
#
_entry.id   AF-A0A4R2T0X6-F1
#
_cell.length_a   1.000
_cell.length_b   1.000
_cell.length_c   1.000
_cell.angle_alpha   90.00
_cell.angle_beta   90.00
_cell.angle_gamma   90.00
#
_symmetry.space_group_name_H-M   'P 1'
#
loop_
_entity.id
_entity.type
_entity.pdbx_description
1 polymer ?
#
loop_
_entity_poly.entity_id
_entity_poly.type
_entity_poly.pdbx_seq_one_letter_code
_entity_poly.pdbx_strand_id
1 'polypeptide(L)'
;MQKFGVTVYRKAHKVDVEWRVKFDDGGVSGSANTDTPSYEELVQLALTGIEKHWNIPDEISTAKGNYRVNIKPVLSETHAAPSLTLQVEVNKSFNRSVNASCVCGFVGRVAGSIGKNSSGLLDTSRAWYLQGFFENRKYPIYYIKNHFMMTVAHESGHVVLASYAYKSIGLNNYSWVHKGSSKGVGFNVFNAYSIPKSGEKGHESMPLLSADLMKYYNDQIDPPDYYAVEYDIKSLIWLSQLIVGK
;
A
#
# COMPACT_ATOMS: atom_id res chain seq x y z
N MET A 1 14.29 -12.87 5.73
CA MET A 1 14.92 -11.59 5.32
C MET A 1 14.13 -10.45 5.97
N GLN A 2 14.77 -9.54 6.72
CA GLN A 2 14.09 -8.59 7.62
C GLN A 2 13.87 -7.20 6.99
N LYS A 3 12.60 -6.90 6.70
CA LYS A 3 12.14 -5.71 5.98
C LYS A 3 11.93 -4.48 6.87
N PHE A 4 11.90 -4.70 8.19
CA PHE A 4 11.65 -3.70 9.20
C PHE A 4 12.75 -3.77 10.27
N GLY A 5 13.41 -2.65 10.54
CA GLY A 5 14.24 -2.46 11.72
C GLY A 5 13.47 -1.67 12.77
N VAL A 6 13.38 -2.15 14.01
CA VAL A 6 12.63 -1.45 15.06
C VAL A 6 13.47 -1.27 16.31
N THR A 7 13.50 -0.03 16.78
CA THR A 7 14.15 0.36 18.02
C THR A 7 13.10 0.90 18.99
N VAL A 8 13.03 0.32 20.18
CA VAL A 8 12.08 0.73 21.23
C VAL A 8 12.81 1.46 22.35
N TYR A 9 12.42 2.72 22.59
CA TYR A 9 12.92 3.56 23.67
C TYR A 9 11.90 3.59 24.81
N ARG A 10 12.04 2.66 25.76
CA ARG A 10 11.06 2.46 26.84
C ARG A 10 10.83 3.70 27.70
N LYS A 11 11.92 4.35 28.15
CA LYS A 11 11.85 5.54 29.01
C LYS A 11 11.30 6.78 28.30
N ALA A 12 11.55 6.88 27.00
CA ALA A 12 11.11 8.01 26.18
C ALA A 12 9.73 7.79 25.56
N HIS A 13 9.07 6.65 25.82
CA HIS A 13 7.78 6.30 25.22
C HIS A 13 7.80 6.47 23.68
N LYS A 14 8.86 5.97 23.03
CA LYS A 14 9.10 6.14 21.59
C LYS A 14 9.46 4.82 20.91
N VAL A 15 8.99 4.63 19.68
CA VAL A 15 9.36 3.56 18.77
C VAL A 15 9.81 4.17 17.44
N ASP A 16 11.04 3.89 17.03
CA ASP A 16 11.53 4.21 15.68
C ASP A 16 11.48 2.94 14.82
N VAL A 17 10.91 3.09 13.63
CA VAL A 17 10.77 2.02 12.64
C VAL A 17 11.47 2.44 11.36
N GLU A 18 12.46 1.67 10.95
CA GLU A 18 13.05 1.73 9.61
C GLU A 18 12.32 0.73 8.70
N TRP A 19 11.57 1.23 7.72
CA TRP A 19 10.92 0.39 6.71
C TRP A 19 11.76 0.37 5.43
N ARG A 20 12.44 -0.75 5.19
CA ARG A 20 13.25 -0.95 3.99
C ARG A 20 12.37 -1.28 2.79
N VAL A 21 12.32 -0.38 1.82
CA VAL A 21 11.54 -0.50 0.59
C VAL A 21 12.45 -0.51 -0.63
N LYS A 22 11.95 -1.11 -1.71
CA LYS A 22 12.60 -1.10 -3.02
C LYS A 22 11.57 -0.73 -4.07
N PHE A 23 12.01 0.03 -5.05
CA PHE A 23 11.22 0.39 -6.22
C PHE A 23 11.99 -0.01 -7.47
N ASP A 24 11.26 -0.49 -8.47
CA ASP A 24 11.82 -0.79 -9.79
C ASP A 24 11.26 0.20 -10.81
N ASP A 25 12.06 0.54 -11.82
CA ASP A 25 11.63 1.43 -12.89
C ASP A 25 10.76 0.68 -13.91
N GLY A 26 9.49 1.07 -14.03
CA GLY A 26 8.53 0.53 -15.01
C GLY A 26 8.67 1.10 -16.41
N GLY A 27 9.81 1.72 -16.75
CA GLY A 27 10.08 2.34 -18.06
C GLY A 27 9.92 3.86 -18.07
N VAL A 28 9.89 4.49 -16.89
CA VAL A 28 9.76 5.94 -16.69
C VAL A 28 11.04 6.65 -17.15
N SER A 29 12.22 6.14 -16.80
CA SER A 29 13.48 6.78 -17.20
C SER A 29 13.69 6.81 -18.71
N GLY A 30 13.07 5.87 -19.45
CA GLY A 30 13.11 5.82 -20.91
C GLY A 30 12.00 6.60 -21.62
N SER A 31 11.03 7.16 -20.88
CA SER A 31 9.85 7.83 -21.43
C SER A 31 9.56 9.21 -20.82
N ALA A 32 10.43 9.68 -19.93
CA ALA A 32 10.29 10.98 -19.28
C ALA A 32 10.30 12.13 -20.32
N ASN A 33 9.19 12.84 -20.40
CA ASN A 33 9.10 14.15 -21.06
C ASN A 33 8.97 15.25 -19.98
N THR A 34 9.04 16.53 -20.37
CA THR A 34 8.96 17.67 -19.44
C THR A 34 7.69 17.73 -18.60
N ASP A 35 6.64 17.03 -19.02
CA ASP A 35 5.31 17.08 -18.42
C ASP A 35 5.00 15.85 -17.56
N THR A 36 5.90 14.86 -17.51
CA THR A 36 5.76 13.63 -16.71
C THR A 36 6.83 13.56 -15.62
N PRO A 37 6.49 13.07 -14.42
CA PRO A 37 7.49 12.96 -13.35
C PRO A 37 8.61 11.97 -13.73
N SER A 38 9.84 12.29 -13.35
CA SER A 38 10.97 11.37 -13.47
C SER A 38 10.81 10.16 -12.54
N TYR A 39 11.61 9.12 -12.78
CA TYR A 39 11.64 7.97 -11.87
C TYR A 39 12.03 8.38 -10.44
N GLU A 40 13.02 9.26 -10.30
CA GLU A 40 13.46 9.79 -9.01
C GLU A 40 12.35 10.57 -8.31
N GLU A 41 11.57 11.36 -9.05
CA GLU A 41 10.41 12.06 -8.49
C GLU A 41 9.33 11.09 -8.01
N LEU A 42 9.08 10.01 -8.75
CA LEU A 42 8.16 8.96 -8.30
C LEU A 42 8.67 8.25 -7.04
N VAL A 43 9.98 8.00 -6.94
CA VAL A 43 10.59 7.42 -5.74
C VAL A 43 10.43 8.35 -4.55
N GLN A 44 10.64 9.66 -4.70
CA GLN A 44 10.44 10.62 -3.62
C GLN A 44 8.96 10.71 -3.19
N LEU A 45 8.04 10.72 -4.15
CA LEU A 45 6.60 10.67 -3.86
C LEU A 45 6.24 9.37 -3.12
N ALA A 46 6.76 8.23 -3.56
CA ALA A 46 6.54 6.94 -2.93
C ALA A 46 6.98 6.93 -1.45
N LEU A 47 8.20 7.40 -1.16
CA LEU A 47 8.70 7.53 0.21
C LEU A 47 7.84 8.49 1.04
N THR A 48 7.52 9.67 0.48
CA THR A 48 6.67 10.68 1.15
C THR A 48 5.29 10.12 1.46
N GLY A 49 4.69 9.35 0.55
CA GLY A 49 3.39 8.72 0.73
C GLY A 49 3.42 7.68 1.85
N ILE A 50 4.41 6.79 1.86
CA ILE A 50 4.56 5.80 2.94
C ILE A 50 4.73 6.51 4.28
N GLU A 51 5.61 7.50 4.36
CA GLU A 51 5.83 8.26 5.60
C GLU A 51 4.53 8.95 6.06
N LYS A 52 3.83 9.66 5.17
CA LYS A 52 2.58 10.35 5.50
C LYS A 52 1.49 9.42 5.99
N HIS A 53 1.22 8.34 5.25
CA HIS A 53 0.04 7.52 5.49
C HIS A 53 0.23 6.47 6.59
N TRP A 54 1.48 6.15 6.95
CA TRP A 54 1.78 5.20 8.02
C TRP A 54 2.17 5.83 9.36
N ASN A 55 2.47 7.13 9.42
CA ASN A 55 2.72 7.85 10.68
C ASN A 55 1.46 8.44 11.34
N ILE A 56 0.29 8.04 10.89
CA ILE A 56 -0.99 8.41 11.49
C ILE A 56 -1.73 7.11 11.78
N PRO A 57 -2.16 6.85 13.04
CA PRO A 57 -1.88 7.66 14.22
C PRO A 57 -0.38 7.65 14.58
N ASP A 58 0.12 8.75 15.14
CA ASP A 58 1.51 8.90 15.57
C ASP A 58 1.78 8.25 16.94
N GLU A 59 0.75 7.71 17.59
CA GLU A 59 0.85 6.97 18.85
C GLU A 59 0.15 5.61 18.77
N ILE A 60 0.72 4.64 19.50
CA ILE A 60 0.09 3.34 19.76
C ILE A 60 -0.13 3.14 21.25
N SER A 61 -1.28 2.58 21.60
CA SER A 61 -1.65 2.27 22.99
C SER A 61 -1.18 0.86 23.37
N THR A 62 -0.53 0.73 24.52
CA THR A 62 -0.09 -0.57 25.06
C THR A 62 -0.51 -0.71 26.52
N ALA A 63 -0.41 -1.93 27.07
CA ALA A 63 -0.60 -2.16 28.51
C ALA A 63 0.44 -1.42 29.38
N LYS A 64 1.49 -0.83 28.80
CA LYS A 64 2.54 -0.05 29.47
C LYS A 64 2.46 1.45 29.17
N GLY A 65 1.34 1.91 28.60
CA GLY A 65 1.12 3.30 28.21
C GLY A 65 1.26 3.51 26.69
N ASN A 66 1.15 4.76 26.29
CA ASN A 66 1.23 5.15 24.88
C ASN A 66 2.68 5.31 24.46
N TYR A 67 2.96 4.96 23.20
CA TYR A 67 4.26 5.13 22.57
C TYR A 67 4.10 5.91 21.28
N ARG A 68 4.87 6.98 21.12
CA ARG A 68 4.99 7.69 19.84
C ARG A 68 5.74 6.81 18.85
N VAL A 69 5.17 6.61 17.67
CA VAL A 69 5.76 5.81 16.60
C VAL A 69 6.22 6.73 15.48
N ASN A 70 7.43 6.47 14.99
CA ASN A 70 8.00 7.17 13.86
C ASN A 70 8.47 6.14 12.83
N ILE A 71 7.73 6.03 11.72
CA ILE A 71 7.99 5.15 10.59
C ILE A 71 8.72 5.91 9.50
N LYS A 72 9.96 5.49 9.24
CA LYS A 72 10.81 6.07 8.22
C LYS A 72 11.03 5.07 7.08
N PRO A 73 10.44 5.29 5.90
CA PRO A 73 10.76 4.49 4.73
C PRO A 73 12.18 4.81 4.25
N VAL A 74 12.96 3.78 3.93
CA VAL A 74 14.33 3.91 3.41
C VAL A 74 14.51 2.99 2.21
N LEU A 75 15.19 3.49 1.18
CA LEU A 75 15.57 2.65 0.04
C LEU A 75 16.60 1.62 0.49
N SER A 76 16.43 0.37 0.08
CA SER A 76 17.41 -0.68 0.33
C SER A 76 17.40 -1.73 -0.76
N GLU A 77 18.60 -2.17 -1.18
CA GLU A 77 18.75 -3.32 -2.07
C GLU A 77 18.82 -4.65 -1.32
N THR A 78 19.01 -4.60 0.00
CA THR A 78 19.12 -5.80 0.84
C THR A 78 18.04 -5.82 1.89
N HIS A 79 17.46 -7.00 2.12
CA HIS A 79 16.40 -7.18 3.11
C HIS A 79 15.16 -6.30 2.91
N ALA A 80 14.98 -5.65 1.75
CA ALA A 80 13.82 -4.82 1.48
C ALA A 80 12.51 -5.62 1.36
N ALA A 81 11.39 -4.92 1.57
CA ALA A 81 10.11 -5.40 1.11
C ALA A 81 10.16 -5.70 -0.41
N PRO A 82 9.32 -6.64 -0.89
CA PRO A 82 9.18 -6.89 -2.33
C PRO A 82 9.00 -5.58 -3.06
N SER A 83 9.70 -5.45 -4.19
CA SER A 83 9.71 -4.20 -4.94
C SER A 83 8.34 -3.89 -5.52
N LEU A 84 8.06 -2.59 -5.61
CA LEU A 84 6.96 -2.06 -6.41
C LEU A 84 7.55 -1.42 -7.66
N THR A 85 7.13 -1.90 -8.82
CA THR A 85 7.45 -1.27 -10.10
C THR A 85 6.66 0.03 -10.22
N LEU A 86 7.34 1.17 -10.36
CA LEU A 86 6.71 2.49 -10.48
C LEU A 86 6.58 2.85 -11.95
N GLN A 87 5.38 3.29 -12.37
CA GLN A 87 5.13 3.60 -13.78
C GLN A 87 4.18 4.77 -13.96
N VAL A 88 4.40 5.58 -15.01
CA VAL A 88 3.49 6.66 -15.42
C VAL A 88 2.50 6.15 -16.47
N GLU A 89 1.22 6.43 -16.29
CA GLU A 89 0.19 6.27 -17.33
C GLU A 89 -0.29 7.64 -17.81
N VAL A 90 0.13 8.00 -19.02
CA VAL A 90 -0.22 9.26 -19.69
C VAL A 90 -1.49 9.16 -20.53
N ASN A 91 -2.00 7.95 -20.78
CA ASN A 91 -3.26 7.78 -21.49
C ASN A 91 -4.46 7.98 -20.55
N LYS A 92 -5.65 8.15 -21.14
CA LYS A 92 -6.92 8.33 -20.40
C LYS A 92 -7.39 7.07 -19.65
N SER A 93 -6.62 5.98 -19.75
CA SER A 93 -6.94 4.67 -19.18
C SER A 93 -6.72 4.66 -17.68
N PHE A 94 -7.66 4.06 -16.95
CA PHE A 94 -7.43 3.75 -15.55
C PHE A 94 -6.63 2.45 -15.46
N ASN A 95 -5.40 2.54 -14.96
CA ASN A 95 -4.58 1.36 -14.70
C ASN A 95 -4.61 1.05 -13.24
N ARG A 96 -4.78 -0.22 -12.93
CA ARG A 96 -4.82 -0.63 -11.55
C ARG A 96 -3.42 -0.92 -11.03
N SER A 97 -3.11 -0.33 -9.87
CA SER A 97 -1.98 -0.71 -9.04
C SER A 97 -2.32 -1.97 -8.24
N VAL A 98 -1.33 -2.85 -8.07
CA VAL A 98 -1.48 -4.14 -7.38
C VAL A 98 -0.14 -4.47 -6.74
N ASN A 99 -0.14 -5.02 -5.52
CA ASN A 99 1.00 -5.71 -4.92
C ASN A 99 0.71 -7.21 -4.77
N ALA A 100 1.11 -7.99 -5.77
CA ALA A 100 0.92 -9.42 -5.78
C ALA A 100 1.99 -10.21 -5.00
N SER A 101 3.01 -9.53 -4.45
CA SER A 101 4.08 -10.19 -3.68
C SER A 101 3.58 -10.92 -2.43
N CYS A 102 2.36 -10.62 -1.98
CA CYS A 102 1.70 -11.27 -0.87
C CYS A 102 0.92 -12.55 -1.22
N VAL A 103 0.80 -12.91 -2.49
CA VAL A 103 -0.04 -14.04 -2.91
C VAL A 103 0.81 -15.18 -3.50
N CYS A 104 1.06 -16.21 -2.68
CA CYS A 104 1.85 -17.37 -3.07
C CYS A 104 1.13 -18.25 -4.12
N GLY A 105 1.86 -18.70 -5.15
CA GLY A 105 1.41 -19.76 -6.09
C GLY A 105 0.47 -19.28 -7.20
N PHE A 106 -0.15 -20.23 -7.93
CA PHE A 106 -1.01 -20.11 -9.13
C PHE A 106 -1.90 -18.84 -9.24
N VAL A 107 -2.28 -18.27 -8.10
CA VAL A 107 -2.97 -16.98 -7.95
C VAL A 107 -2.19 -15.78 -8.49
N GLY A 108 -0.86 -15.71 -8.34
CA GLY A 108 -0.05 -14.65 -8.94
C GLY A 108 -0.20 -14.60 -10.47
N ARG A 109 -0.49 -15.75 -11.11
CA ARG A 109 -0.79 -15.84 -12.56
C ARG A 109 -2.14 -15.21 -12.91
N VAL A 110 -3.13 -15.29 -12.01
CA VAL A 110 -4.46 -14.70 -12.18
C VAL A 110 -4.43 -13.21 -11.83
N ALA A 111 -3.78 -12.83 -10.73
CA ALA A 111 -3.60 -11.43 -10.32
C ALA A 111 -2.87 -10.59 -11.39
N GLY A 112 -1.84 -11.16 -12.04
CA GLY A 112 -1.17 -10.53 -13.17
C GLY A 112 -2.06 -10.31 -14.40
N SER A 113 -3.02 -11.21 -14.65
CA SER A 113 -3.97 -11.07 -15.76
C SER A 113 -5.09 -10.06 -15.49
N ILE A 114 -5.36 -9.73 -14.22
CA ILE A 114 -6.35 -8.71 -13.84
C ILE A 114 -5.75 -7.29 -13.91
N GLY A 115 -4.42 -7.19 -13.97
CA GLY A 115 -3.67 -5.93 -14.05
C GLY A 115 -3.72 -5.20 -15.41
N LYS A 116 -3.92 -5.91 -16.54
CA LYS A 116 -4.30 -5.38 -17.89
C LYS A 116 -4.19 -6.43 -19.00
N ASN A 117 -4.84 -6.18 -20.14
CA ASN A 117 -4.76 -6.87 -21.45
C ASN A 117 -3.34 -6.91 -22.08
N SER A 118 -2.31 -7.37 -21.37
CA SER A 118 -0.98 -7.58 -21.98
C SER A 118 -0.14 -8.58 -21.17
N SER A 119 -0.07 -9.78 -21.73
CA SER A 119 1.07 -10.72 -21.73
C SER A 119 2.30 -10.36 -20.89
N GLY A 120 2.53 -11.11 -19.81
CA GLY A 120 3.83 -11.17 -19.14
C GLY A 120 3.77 -11.87 -17.79
N LEU A 121 4.04 -13.18 -17.76
CA LEU A 121 4.38 -13.86 -16.52
C LEU A 121 5.68 -13.24 -15.98
N LEU A 122 5.62 -12.47 -14.89
CA LEU A 122 6.59 -12.50 -13.75
C LEU A 122 6.65 -11.21 -12.92
N ASP A 123 6.08 -10.07 -13.34
CA ASP A 123 6.12 -8.85 -12.53
C ASP A 123 4.73 -8.23 -12.31
N THR A 124 4.17 -8.50 -11.14
CA THR A 124 2.76 -8.26 -10.80
C THR A 124 2.57 -7.23 -9.68
N SER A 125 3.67 -6.63 -9.20
CA SER A 125 3.64 -5.63 -8.13
C SER A 125 3.96 -4.25 -8.70
N ARG A 126 2.94 -3.44 -9.03
CA ARG A 126 3.08 -2.18 -9.75
C ARG A 126 2.23 -1.07 -9.13
N ALA A 127 2.78 0.14 -9.10
CA ALA A 127 2.06 1.36 -8.73
C ALA A 127 2.06 2.36 -9.90
N TRP A 128 0.87 2.78 -10.32
CA TRP A 128 0.67 3.71 -11.43
C TRP A 128 0.48 5.15 -10.98
N TYR A 129 1.27 6.05 -11.55
CA TYR A 129 1.01 7.48 -11.57
C TYR A 129 0.04 7.79 -12.72
N LEU A 130 -1.26 7.93 -12.40
CA LEU A 130 -2.36 8.00 -13.36
C LEU A 130 -2.59 9.42 -13.93
N GLN A 131 -1.56 9.97 -14.56
CA GLN A 131 -1.58 11.34 -15.06
C GLN A 131 -2.72 11.57 -16.08
N GLY A 132 -2.74 10.79 -17.16
CA GLY A 132 -3.69 11.01 -18.26
C GLY A 132 -5.16 10.79 -17.87
N PHE A 133 -5.41 9.87 -16.93
CA PHE A 133 -6.75 9.61 -16.41
C PHE A 133 -7.32 10.80 -15.64
N PHE A 134 -6.50 11.41 -14.77
CA PHE A 134 -6.92 12.50 -13.89
C PHE A 134 -6.92 13.86 -14.58
N GLU A 135 -5.90 14.15 -15.42
CA GLU A 135 -5.87 15.38 -16.22
C GLU A 135 -7.07 15.47 -17.17
N ASN A 136 -7.44 14.35 -17.81
CA ASN A 136 -8.64 14.31 -18.66
C ASN A 136 -9.94 14.60 -17.88
N ARG A 137 -9.93 14.38 -16.56
CA ARG A 137 -11.04 14.71 -15.64
C ARG A 137 -10.88 16.07 -14.96
N LYS A 138 -9.90 16.87 -15.40
CA LYS A 138 -9.60 18.21 -14.88
C LYS A 138 -9.19 18.22 -13.41
N TYR A 139 -8.66 17.11 -12.90
CA TYR A 139 -8.05 17.10 -11.57
C TYR A 139 -6.70 17.82 -11.61
N PRO A 140 -6.38 18.61 -10.57
CA PRO A 140 -5.10 19.30 -10.47
C PRO A 140 -3.96 18.33 -10.16
N ILE A 141 -2.73 18.71 -10.54
CA ILE A 141 -1.52 17.89 -10.34
C ILE A 141 -1.32 17.45 -8.88
N TYR A 142 -1.71 18.28 -7.90
CA TYR A 142 -1.59 17.91 -6.48
C TYR A 142 -2.44 16.69 -6.13
N TYR A 143 -3.62 16.55 -6.75
CA TYR A 143 -4.51 15.41 -6.52
C TYR A 143 -3.88 14.14 -7.09
N ILE A 144 -3.28 14.22 -8.27
CA ILE A 144 -2.58 13.10 -8.93
C ILE A 144 -1.42 12.61 -8.05
N LYS A 145 -0.61 13.54 -7.53
CA LYS A 145 0.47 13.25 -6.59
C LYS A 145 -0.06 12.60 -5.30
N ASN A 146 -1.09 13.17 -4.67
CA ASN A 146 -1.69 12.62 -3.46
C ASN A 146 -2.28 11.21 -3.69
N HIS A 147 -2.95 10.99 -4.82
CA HIS A 147 -3.47 9.69 -5.20
C HIS A 147 -2.35 8.66 -5.35
N PHE A 148 -1.27 9.01 -6.03
CA PHE A 148 -0.10 8.13 -6.17
C PHE A 148 0.55 7.83 -4.82
N MET A 149 0.76 8.84 -3.98
CA MET A 149 1.32 8.69 -2.62
C MET A 149 0.48 7.73 -1.76
N MET A 150 -0.84 7.90 -1.74
CA MET A 150 -1.77 7.02 -1.05
C MET A 150 -1.72 5.59 -1.62
N THR A 151 -1.74 5.47 -2.95
CA THR A 151 -1.68 4.17 -3.64
C THR A 151 -0.41 3.41 -3.28
N VAL A 152 0.77 4.04 -3.36
CA VAL A 152 2.03 3.38 -3.01
C VAL A 152 2.06 2.97 -1.54
N ALA A 153 1.52 3.81 -0.65
CA ALA A 153 1.43 3.48 0.77
C ALA A 153 0.50 2.28 1.03
N HIS A 154 -0.64 2.20 0.33
CA HIS A 154 -1.58 1.07 0.34
C HIS A 154 -0.91 -0.20 -0.17
N GLU A 155 -0.34 -0.14 -1.37
CA GLU A 155 0.27 -1.31 -2.00
C GLU A 155 1.47 -1.83 -1.20
N SER A 156 2.27 -0.92 -0.62
CA SER A 156 3.34 -1.29 0.32
C SER A 156 2.79 -1.97 1.58
N GLY A 157 1.63 -1.54 2.06
CA GLY A 157 0.93 -2.09 3.22
C GLY A 157 0.55 -3.56 3.12
N HIS A 158 0.36 -4.08 1.90
CA HIS A 158 0.01 -5.49 1.71
C HIS A 158 1.04 -6.45 2.30
N VAL A 159 2.32 -6.05 2.40
CA VAL A 159 3.38 -6.88 3.01
C VAL A 159 3.24 -6.96 4.54
N VAL A 160 2.69 -5.91 5.17
CA VAL A 160 2.39 -5.88 6.61
C VAL A 160 1.21 -6.80 6.90
N LEU A 161 0.11 -6.65 6.14
CA LEU A 161 -1.11 -7.43 6.34
C LEU A 161 -0.92 -8.92 6.01
N ALA A 162 -0.19 -9.24 4.94
CA ALA A 162 0.05 -10.62 4.54
C ALA A 162 0.89 -11.39 5.56
N SER A 163 1.83 -10.72 6.21
CA SER A 163 2.71 -11.35 7.19
C SER A 163 1.98 -11.65 8.52
N TYR A 164 0.90 -10.92 8.84
CA TYR A 164 0.05 -11.22 9.99
C TYR A 164 -0.77 -12.49 9.77
N ALA A 165 -1.25 -12.69 8.54
CA ALA A 165 -2.18 -13.76 8.22
C ALA A 165 -1.44 -15.03 7.72
N TYR A 166 -0.40 -15.48 8.44
CA TYR A 166 0.45 -16.65 8.15
C TYR A 166 -0.34 -17.95 7.83
N LYS A 167 -1.65 -18.01 8.10
CA LYS A 167 -2.56 -19.12 7.75
C LYS A 167 -3.62 -18.80 6.69
N SER A 168 -3.72 -17.57 6.19
CA SER A 168 -4.62 -17.23 5.07
C SER A 168 -3.90 -17.44 3.75
N ILE A 169 -3.88 -18.69 3.32
CA ILE A 169 -3.42 -19.12 1.99
C ILE A 169 -4.57 -18.94 1.00
N GLY A 170 -4.30 -18.43 -0.21
CA GLY A 170 -5.26 -18.38 -1.32
C GLY A 170 -5.79 -16.98 -1.70
N LEU A 171 -6.72 -16.96 -2.66
CA LEU A 171 -7.27 -15.76 -3.35
C LEU A 171 -8.12 -14.82 -2.48
N ASN A 172 -8.38 -15.18 -1.21
CA ASN A 172 -9.22 -14.43 -0.27
C ASN A 172 -8.47 -14.17 1.06
N ASN A 173 -7.15 -14.00 0.99
CA ASN A 173 -6.36 -13.71 2.18
C ASN A 173 -6.68 -12.31 2.75
N TYR A 174 -6.43 -12.10 4.04
CA TYR A 174 -6.84 -10.88 4.77
C TYR A 174 -6.33 -9.58 4.12
N SER A 175 -5.16 -9.65 3.50
CA SER A 175 -4.54 -8.57 2.74
C SER A 175 -5.30 -8.27 1.44
N TRP A 176 -5.63 -9.31 0.66
CA TRP A 176 -6.28 -9.22 -0.65
C TRP A 176 -7.76 -8.84 -0.58
N VAL A 177 -8.45 -9.25 0.49
CA VAL A 177 -9.84 -8.83 0.74
C VAL A 177 -9.94 -7.48 1.45
N HIS A 178 -8.82 -6.75 1.60
CA HIS A 178 -8.79 -5.41 2.20
C HIS A 178 -9.50 -5.40 3.56
N LYS A 179 -9.09 -6.31 4.47
CA LYS A 179 -9.73 -6.50 5.79
C LYS A 179 -11.23 -6.86 5.73
N GLY A 180 -11.67 -7.45 4.62
CA GLY A 180 -13.06 -7.84 4.37
C GLY A 180 -13.90 -6.76 3.69
N SER A 181 -13.33 -5.58 3.40
CA SER A 181 -13.99 -4.50 2.63
C SER A 181 -13.95 -4.73 1.11
N SER A 182 -13.41 -5.87 0.68
CA SER A 182 -13.52 -6.40 -0.67
C SER A 182 -14.06 -7.81 -0.61
N LYS A 183 -14.96 -8.17 -1.53
CA LYS A 183 -15.53 -9.54 -1.58
C LYS A 183 -14.48 -10.61 -1.93
N GLY A 184 -13.30 -10.21 -2.40
CA GLY A 184 -12.27 -11.14 -2.84
C GLY A 184 -12.68 -11.95 -4.07
N VAL A 185 -11.79 -12.82 -4.54
CA VAL A 185 -12.08 -13.69 -5.68
C VAL A 185 -13.07 -14.78 -5.25
N GLY A 186 -14.35 -14.57 -5.55
CA GLY A 186 -15.37 -15.63 -5.54
C GLY A 186 -15.31 -16.50 -6.80
N PHE A 187 -16.43 -17.11 -7.19
CA PHE A 187 -16.57 -17.86 -8.45
C PHE A 187 -16.40 -17.00 -9.73
N ASN A 188 -16.39 -15.68 -9.59
CA ASN A 188 -16.27 -14.75 -10.71
C ASN A 188 -15.06 -13.82 -10.50
N VAL A 189 -13.98 -14.09 -11.24
CA VAL A 189 -12.70 -13.36 -11.19
C VAL A 189 -12.88 -11.87 -11.52
N PHE A 190 -13.93 -11.51 -12.28
CA PHE A 190 -14.22 -10.13 -12.65
C PHE A 190 -14.85 -9.30 -11.51
N ASN A 191 -15.34 -9.92 -10.43
CA ASN A 191 -15.95 -9.26 -9.26
C ASN A 191 -15.07 -9.29 -8.00
N ALA A 192 -13.79 -9.65 -8.16
CA ALA A 192 -12.84 -9.88 -7.07
C ALA A 192 -12.63 -8.69 -6.11
N TYR A 193 -13.10 -7.51 -6.49
CA TYR A 193 -12.87 -6.23 -5.80
C TYR A 193 -14.15 -5.45 -5.58
N SER A 194 -15.29 -6.11 -5.76
CA SER A 194 -16.56 -5.49 -5.42
C SER A 194 -16.58 -5.16 -3.94
N ILE A 195 -17.00 -3.94 -3.63
CA ILE A 195 -17.17 -3.47 -2.27
C ILE A 195 -18.44 -4.13 -1.71
N PRO A 196 -18.44 -4.62 -0.46
CA PRO A 196 -19.63 -5.11 0.18
C PRO A 196 -20.76 -4.06 0.16
N LYS A 197 -21.98 -4.51 -0.05
CA LYS A 197 -23.23 -3.73 -0.01
C LYS A 197 -23.76 -3.65 1.41
N SER A 198 -24.67 -2.72 1.67
CA SER A 198 -25.35 -2.63 2.96
C SER A 198 -25.94 -3.98 3.37
N GLY A 199 -25.63 -4.42 4.60
CA GLY A 199 -25.99 -5.74 5.14
C GLY A 199 -24.98 -6.87 4.86
N GLU A 200 -23.97 -6.65 4.02
CA GLU A 200 -22.89 -7.62 3.79
C GLU A 200 -21.72 -7.38 4.76
N LYS A 201 -21.02 -8.47 5.13
CA LYS A 201 -19.87 -8.41 6.04
C LYS A 201 -18.77 -7.50 5.45
N GLY A 202 -18.26 -6.57 6.26
CA GLY A 202 -17.20 -5.64 5.87
C GLY A 202 -17.70 -4.41 5.10
N HIS A 203 -19.01 -4.22 4.96
CA HIS A 203 -19.57 -2.98 4.42
C HIS A 203 -19.38 -1.82 5.39
N GLU A 204 -18.73 -0.77 4.90
CA GLU A 204 -18.64 0.54 5.54
C GLU A 204 -19.03 1.58 4.48
N SER A 205 -20.06 2.39 4.76
CA SER A 205 -20.51 3.43 3.82
C SER A 205 -19.47 4.55 3.73
N MET A 206 -19.05 5.07 4.89
CA MET A 206 -18.06 6.13 5.00
C MET A 206 -17.32 6.01 6.34
N PRO A 207 -16.01 6.31 6.41
CA PRO A 207 -15.33 6.45 7.69
C PRO A 207 -15.81 7.69 8.43
N LEU A 208 -15.95 7.61 9.76
CA LEU A 208 -16.45 8.70 10.60
C LEU A 208 -15.49 9.90 10.71
N LEU A 209 -14.17 9.68 10.54
CA LEU A 209 -13.14 10.70 10.75
C LEU A 209 -11.96 10.57 9.77
N SER A 210 -11.46 9.35 9.56
CA SER A 210 -10.38 9.08 8.61
C SER A 210 -10.51 7.67 8.05
N ALA A 211 -10.10 7.49 6.80
CA ALA A 211 -10.23 6.23 6.11
C ALA A 211 -9.09 5.28 6.48
N ASP A 212 -9.41 4.03 6.86
CA ASP A 212 -8.42 2.96 6.94
C ASP A 212 -7.75 2.77 5.58
N LEU A 213 -6.44 3.03 5.51
CA LEU A 213 -5.61 2.93 4.32
C LEU A 213 -5.78 1.58 3.61
N MET A 214 -6.03 0.51 4.34
CA MET A 214 -6.08 -0.85 3.81
C MET A 214 -7.50 -1.33 3.49
N LYS A 215 -8.51 -0.45 3.51
CA LYS A 215 -9.91 -0.75 3.14
C LYS A 215 -10.36 -0.05 1.87
N TYR A 216 -11.43 -0.57 1.28
CA TYR A 216 -12.21 0.07 0.23
C TYR A 216 -13.52 0.63 0.77
N TYR A 217 -13.94 1.76 0.21
CA TYR A 217 -15.15 2.49 0.56
C TYR A 217 -15.96 2.80 -0.69
N ASN A 218 -17.29 2.80 -0.57
CA ASN A 218 -18.18 3.10 -1.69
C ASN A 218 -18.14 4.58 -2.08
N ASP A 219 -17.91 5.46 -1.10
CA ASP A 219 -17.81 6.90 -1.33
C ASP A 219 -16.40 7.31 -1.76
N GLN A 220 -16.32 8.37 -2.55
CA GLN A 220 -15.04 8.97 -2.92
C GLN A 220 -14.48 9.71 -1.70
N ILE A 221 -13.30 9.28 -1.27
CA ILE A 221 -12.55 9.89 -0.17
C ILE A 221 -11.30 10.52 -0.76
N ASP A 222 -10.94 11.71 -0.28
CA ASP A 222 -9.74 12.40 -0.75
C ASP A 222 -8.50 11.57 -0.36
N PRO A 223 -7.55 11.28 -1.28
CA PRO A 223 -6.39 10.47 -0.96
C PRO A 223 -5.60 10.88 0.30
N PRO A 224 -5.48 12.18 0.66
CA PRO A 224 -4.88 12.60 1.92
C PRO A 224 -5.53 12.06 3.19
N ASP A 225 -6.80 11.64 3.17
CA ASP A 225 -7.57 11.26 4.37
C ASP A 225 -7.47 9.78 4.74
N TYR A 226 -6.69 9.01 3.97
CA TYR A 226 -6.39 7.60 4.25
C TYR A 226 -5.18 7.47 5.18
N TYR A 227 -5.26 6.64 6.22
CA TYR A 227 -4.15 6.38 7.12
C TYR A 227 -4.15 4.93 7.62
N ALA A 228 -2.97 4.40 7.94
CA ALA A 228 -2.85 3.12 8.59
C ALA A 228 -3.55 3.17 9.95
N VAL A 229 -4.37 2.18 10.29
CA VAL A 229 -4.95 2.18 11.64
C VAL A 229 -3.90 1.69 12.64
N GLU A 230 -4.08 2.05 13.92
CA GLU A 230 -3.18 1.64 15.02
C GLU A 230 -2.86 0.13 14.99
N TYR A 231 -3.86 -0.68 14.62
CA TYR A 231 -3.71 -2.13 14.48
C TYR A 231 -2.65 -2.53 13.43
N ASP A 232 -2.59 -1.84 12.28
CA ASP A 232 -1.62 -2.13 11.23
C ASP A 232 -0.21 -1.69 11.66
N ILE A 233 -0.11 -0.54 12.34
CA ILE A 233 1.16 -0.04 12.89
C ILE A 233 1.73 -1.03 13.91
N LYS A 234 0.89 -1.52 14.83
CA LYS A 234 1.28 -2.58 15.77
C LYS A 234 1.70 -3.86 15.05
N SER A 235 1.00 -4.22 13.98
CA SER A 235 1.33 -5.39 13.16
C SER A 235 2.71 -5.23 12.51
N LEU A 236 3.01 -4.05 11.95
CA LEU A 236 4.32 -3.73 11.39
C LEU A 236 5.43 -3.90 12.44
N ILE A 237 5.25 -3.32 13.63
CA ILE A 237 6.20 -3.45 14.74
C ILE A 237 6.38 -4.92 15.16
N TRP A 238 5.30 -5.69 15.24
CA TRP A 238 5.35 -7.11 15.61
C TRP A 238 6.16 -7.96 14.62
N LEU A 239 6.14 -7.61 13.34
CA LEU A 239 6.85 -8.31 12.26
C LEU A 239 8.35 -8.01 12.20
N SER A 240 8.82 -7.07 13.01
CA SER A 240 10.21 -6.63 13.04
C SER A 240 11.06 -7.43 14.03
N GLN A 241 12.38 -7.41 13.84
CA GLN A 241 13.28 -7.75 14.93
C GLN A 241 13.34 -6.56 15.89
N LEU A 242 12.86 -6.75 17.11
CA LEU A 242 12.87 -5.71 18.15
C LEU A 242 14.27 -5.60 18.76
N ILE A 243 14.92 -4.46 18.56
CA ILE A 243 16.07 -4.05 19.37
C ILE A 243 15.52 -3.24 20.54
N VAL A 244 15.54 -3.84 21.72
CA VAL A 244 15.08 -3.20 22.95
C VAL A 244 16.29 -2.54 23.62
N GLY A 245 16.34 -1.20 23.59
CA GLY A 245 17.32 -0.45 24.37
C GLY A 245 17.08 -0.63 25.87
N LYS A 246 18.17 -0.68 26.66
CA LYS A 246 18.10 -0.68 28.13
C LYS A 246 17.60 0.67 28.66
#